data_AF-A0AAD9GPX9-F1
#
_entry.id   AF-A0AAD9GPX9-F1
#
_cell.length_a   1.000
_cell.length_b   1.000
_cell.length_c   1.000
_cell.angle_alpha   90.00
_cell.angle_beta   90.00
_cell.angle_gamma   90.00
#
_symmetry.space_group_name_H-M   'P 1'
#
loop_
_entity.id
_entity.type
_entity.pdbx_description
1 polymer ?
#
loop_
_entity_poly.entity_id
_entity_poly.type
_entity_poly.pdbx_seq_one_letter_code
_entity_poly.pdbx_strand_id
1 'polypeptide(L)'
;MEASEDDNDGLPSMELALYVLDGQEKSEAQEALLKMAVVKADTMDDSALLTSKTLGILLKWTARSEDKDLFDAVVEKLANADTCLVGLSIQYLLQYLNESEAEKRAALAPIVAKHGKWLEDEIQSLDTKFTWEMPNASVSRSNEETEVNDKVEAFLRGGEVSMTTKGVKSFKDFQEAQNFASKYPREKQKNCSFELEATRADVEVVHQDSRVVSDAA
;
A
#
# COMPACT_ATOMS: atom_id res chain seq x y z
N MET A 1 38.83 5.75 -13.71
CA MET A 1 37.51 6.40 -13.77
C MET A 1 36.65 5.44 -14.54
N GLU A 2 35.95 4.60 -13.78
CA GLU A 2 35.21 3.43 -14.26
C GLU A 2 34.04 3.90 -15.13
N ALA A 3 33.88 3.26 -16.28
CA ALA A 3 32.66 3.32 -17.04
C ALA A 3 31.65 2.43 -16.31
N SER A 4 30.60 3.05 -15.78
CA SER A 4 29.42 2.36 -15.30
C SER A 4 28.72 1.73 -16.51
N GLU A 5 28.87 0.42 -16.67
CA GLU A 5 28.02 -0.37 -17.54
C GLU A 5 26.60 -0.33 -16.95
N ASP A 6 25.70 0.26 -17.73
CA ASP A 6 24.27 0.38 -17.43
C ASP A 6 23.65 -1.02 -17.67
N ASP A 7 23.62 -1.84 -16.62
CA ASP A 7 23.02 -3.19 -16.60
C ASP A 7 21.47 -3.12 -16.72
N ASN A 8 20.96 -2.68 -17.87
CA ASN A 8 19.52 -2.65 -18.17
C ASN A 8 19.18 -3.13 -19.60
N ASP A 9 19.98 -4.04 -20.16
CA ASP A 9 19.76 -4.61 -21.50
C ASP A 9 18.66 -5.70 -21.57
N GLY A 10 18.10 -6.10 -20.42
CA GLY A 10 17.09 -7.16 -20.30
C GLY A 10 15.70 -6.73 -20.79
N LEU A 11 15.18 -5.63 -20.21
CA LEU A 11 13.83 -5.12 -20.42
C LEU A 11 13.55 -4.68 -21.87
N PRO A 12 14.37 -3.83 -22.52
CA PRO A 12 14.10 -3.34 -23.86
C PRO A 12 13.99 -4.47 -24.90
N SER A 13 14.76 -5.54 -24.68
CA SER A 13 14.83 -6.67 -25.60
C SER A 13 13.73 -7.70 -25.38
N MET A 14 13.23 -7.90 -24.15
CA MET A 14 12.02 -8.69 -23.91
C MET A 14 10.77 -7.97 -24.44
N GLU A 15 10.65 -6.67 -24.14
CA GLU A 15 9.49 -5.88 -24.58
C GLU A 15 9.36 -5.86 -26.10
N LEU A 16 10.46 -5.61 -26.82
CA LEU A 16 10.46 -5.65 -28.28
C LEU A 16 10.02 -7.02 -28.81
N ALA A 17 10.55 -8.11 -28.24
CA ALA A 17 10.18 -9.47 -28.65
C ALA A 17 8.69 -9.71 -28.44
N LEU A 18 8.12 -9.30 -27.31
CA LEU A 18 6.70 -9.44 -26.99
C LEU A 18 5.80 -8.60 -27.92
N TYR A 19 6.18 -7.38 -28.28
CA TYR A 19 5.40 -6.59 -29.23
C TYR A 19 5.42 -7.16 -30.64
N VAL A 20 6.56 -7.69 -31.10
CA VAL A 20 6.66 -8.36 -32.41
C VAL A 20 5.83 -9.64 -32.40
N LEU A 21 5.94 -10.43 -31.33
CA LEU A 21 5.17 -11.64 -31.10
C LEU A 21 3.65 -11.38 -31.21
N ASP A 22 3.16 -10.30 -30.59
CA ASP A 22 1.74 -9.99 -30.52
C ASP A 22 1.13 -9.62 -31.89
N GLY A 23 1.95 -9.17 -32.83
CA GLY A 23 1.55 -8.83 -34.20
C GLY A 23 1.67 -9.97 -35.22
N GLN A 24 2.19 -11.15 -34.83
CA GLN A 24 2.44 -12.25 -35.78
C GLN A 24 1.34 -13.32 -35.76
N GLU A 25 1.13 -13.95 -36.94
CA GLU A 25 0.38 -15.20 -37.04
C GLU A 25 1.20 -16.38 -36.50
N LYS A 26 0.51 -17.47 -36.15
CA LYS A 26 1.14 -18.67 -35.55
C LYS A 26 2.23 -19.21 -36.48
N SER A 27 3.47 -19.21 -36.01
CA SER A 27 4.66 -19.58 -36.78
C SER A 27 5.80 -20.02 -35.87
N GLU A 28 6.83 -20.68 -36.44
CA GLU A 28 8.05 -21.04 -35.71
C GLU A 28 8.77 -19.81 -35.14
N ALA A 29 8.71 -18.68 -35.85
CA ALA A 29 9.26 -17.41 -35.38
C ALA A 29 8.54 -16.91 -34.12
N GLN A 30 7.22 -17.05 -34.08
CA GLN A 30 6.41 -16.71 -32.90
C GLN A 30 6.82 -17.56 -31.69
N GLU A 31 6.97 -18.87 -31.85
CA GLU A 31 7.40 -19.75 -30.76
C GLU A 31 8.81 -19.42 -30.26
N ALA A 32 9.74 -19.13 -31.17
CA ALA A 32 11.10 -18.72 -30.81
C ALA A 32 11.13 -17.40 -30.03
N LEU A 33 10.31 -16.42 -30.42
CA LEU A 33 10.17 -15.15 -29.71
C LEU A 33 9.56 -15.34 -28.31
N LEU A 34 8.56 -16.20 -28.17
CA LEU A 34 7.97 -16.52 -26.86
C LEU A 34 9.00 -17.19 -25.95
N LYS A 35 9.75 -18.18 -26.46
CA LYS A 35 10.85 -18.83 -25.73
C LYS A 35 11.88 -17.82 -25.23
N MET A 36 12.33 -16.92 -26.10
CA MET A 36 13.25 -15.85 -25.74
C MET A 36 12.67 -14.95 -24.64
N ALA A 37 11.39 -14.55 -24.77
CA ALA A 37 10.75 -13.68 -23.80
C ALA A 37 10.61 -14.34 -22.42
N VAL A 38 10.24 -15.63 -22.37
CA VAL A 38 10.14 -16.40 -21.11
C VAL A 38 11.51 -16.54 -20.45
N VAL A 39 12.56 -16.87 -21.20
CA VAL A 39 13.93 -16.95 -20.66
C VAL A 39 14.38 -15.62 -20.08
N LYS A 40 14.06 -14.50 -20.75
CA LYS A 40 14.36 -13.17 -20.21
C LYS A 40 13.56 -12.87 -18.96
N ALA A 41 12.25 -13.14 -18.95
CA ALA A 41 11.40 -12.93 -17.80
C ALA A 41 11.88 -13.69 -16.56
N ASP A 42 12.38 -14.92 -16.73
CA ASP A 42 12.91 -15.72 -15.63
C ASP A 42 14.13 -15.06 -14.94
N THR A 43 14.99 -14.40 -15.71
CA THR A 43 16.16 -13.66 -15.20
C THR A 43 15.84 -12.30 -14.58
N MET A 44 14.61 -11.79 -14.75
CA MET A 44 14.22 -10.49 -14.20
C MET A 44 13.87 -10.57 -12.72
N ASP A 45 14.05 -9.44 -12.03
CA ASP A 45 13.47 -9.23 -10.71
C ASP A 45 11.94 -9.34 -10.76
N ASP A 46 11.36 -9.96 -9.73
CA ASP A 46 9.93 -10.26 -9.70
C ASP A 46 9.08 -8.98 -9.71
N SER A 47 9.50 -7.93 -9.01
CA SER A 47 8.79 -6.65 -9.01
C SER A 47 8.86 -5.98 -10.37
N ALA A 48 10.06 -5.96 -10.98
CA ALA A 48 10.24 -5.41 -12.33
C ALA A 48 9.40 -6.14 -13.39
N LEU A 49 9.31 -7.47 -13.31
CA LEU A 49 8.52 -8.28 -14.23
C LEU A 49 7.02 -8.09 -14.01
N LEU A 50 6.55 -8.23 -12.76
CA LEU A 50 5.13 -8.23 -12.42
C LEU A 50 4.47 -6.85 -12.50
N THR A 51 5.27 -5.80 -12.55
CA THR A 51 4.79 -4.43 -12.81
C THR A 51 5.05 -3.98 -14.26
N SER A 52 5.65 -4.82 -15.09
CA SER A 52 5.94 -4.50 -16.49
C SER A 52 4.66 -4.31 -17.32
N LYS A 53 4.70 -3.33 -18.22
CA LYS A 53 3.61 -3.05 -19.16
C LYS A 53 3.36 -4.19 -20.16
N THR A 54 4.38 -5.02 -20.41
CA THR A 54 4.31 -6.13 -21.37
C THR A 54 3.96 -7.47 -20.72
N LEU A 55 3.80 -7.51 -19.40
CA LEU A 55 3.41 -8.71 -18.66
C LEU A 55 2.13 -9.34 -19.22
N GLY A 56 1.11 -8.54 -19.52
CA GLY A 56 -0.14 -9.04 -20.09
C GLY A 56 0.06 -9.77 -21.42
N ILE A 57 1.01 -9.32 -22.24
CA ILE A 57 1.36 -9.95 -23.52
C ILE A 57 2.08 -11.28 -23.26
N LEU A 58 3.07 -11.29 -22.34
CA LEU A 58 3.76 -12.52 -21.95
C LEU A 58 2.76 -13.59 -21.49
N LEU A 59 1.89 -13.25 -20.54
CA LEU A 59 0.89 -14.16 -19.96
C LEU A 59 -0.13 -14.64 -21.00
N LYS A 60 -0.56 -13.76 -21.92
CA LYS A 60 -1.46 -14.12 -23.03
C LYS A 60 -0.86 -15.22 -23.89
N TRP A 61 0.40 -15.08 -24.27
CA TRP A 61 1.04 -16.01 -25.20
C TRP A 61 1.51 -17.29 -24.51
N THR A 62 1.98 -17.24 -23.26
CA THR A 62 2.27 -18.47 -22.51
C THR A 62 1.03 -19.29 -22.21
N ALA A 63 -0.10 -18.66 -21.91
CA ALA A 63 -1.37 -19.38 -21.74
C ALA A 63 -1.81 -20.11 -23.03
N ARG A 64 -1.58 -19.49 -24.20
CA ARG A 64 -1.92 -20.03 -25.53
C ARG A 64 -0.90 -21.03 -26.09
N SER A 65 0.27 -21.11 -25.49
CA SER A 65 1.33 -22.02 -25.90
C SER A 65 0.90 -23.47 -25.73
N GLU A 66 1.23 -24.31 -26.70
CA GLU A 66 1.18 -25.77 -26.58
C GLU A 66 2.43 -26.31 -25.86
N ASP A 67 3.50 -25.52 -25.83
CA ASP A 67 4.71 -25.81 -25.05
C ASP A 67 4.42 -25.57 -23.56
N LYS A 68 4.22 -26.68 -22.85
CA LYS A 68 3.88 -26.71 -21.42
C LYS A 68 5.02 -26.16 -20.56
N ASP A 69 6.27 -26.38 -20.96
CA ASP A 69 7.44 -25.96 -20.17
C ASP A 69 7.48 -24.43 -20.05
N LEU A 70 7.03 -23.70 -21.09
CA LEU A 70 6.91 -22.24 -21.05
C LEU A 70 5.84 -21.75 -20.09
N PHE A 71 4.72 -22.47 -19.99
CA PHE A 71 3.67 -22.15 -19.04
C PHE A 71 4.13 -22.44 -17.60
N ASP A 72 4.71 -23.61 -17.38
CA ASP A 72 5.19 -24.05 -16.08
C ASP A 72 6.28 -23.12 -15.54
N ALA A 73 7.20 -22.64 -16.38
CA ALA A 73 8.22 -21.66 -15.99
C ALA A 73 7.60 -20.35 -15.46
N VAL A 74 6.56 -19.84 -16.13
CA VAL A 74 5.85 -18.64 -15.67
C VAL A 74 5.09 -18.92 -14.37
N VAL A 75 4.43 -20.07 -14.25
CA VAL A 75 3.72 -20.45 -13.03
C VAL A 75 4.67 -20.58 -11.84
N GLU A 76 5.84 -21.19 -12.04
CA GLU A 76 6.88 -21.31 -11.02
C GLU A 76 7.37 -19.92 -10.57
N LYS A 77 7.64 -19.03 -11.52
CA LYS A 77 8.02 -17.64 -11.23
C LYS A 77 6.96 -16.92 -10.40
N LEU A 78 5.68 -17.07 -10.75
CA LEU A 78 4.56 -16.51 -9.98
C LEU A 78 4.40 -17.14 -8.60
N ALA A 79 4.67 -18.43 -8.45
CA ALA A 79 4.56 -19.11 -7.16
C ALA A 79 5.60 -18.60 -6.14
N ASN A 80 6.78 -18.25 -6.65
CA ASN A 80 7.93 -17.79 -5.86
C ASN A 80 7.91 -16.28 -5.58
N ALA A 81 7.20 -15.50 -6.39
CA ALA A 81 7.09 -14.06 -6.21
C ALA A 81 6.33 -13.65 -4.93
N ASP A 82 6.49 -12.36 -4.57
CA ASP A 82 5.72 -11.74 -3.50
C ASP A 82 4.21 -11.85 -3.81
N THR A 83 3.46 -12.29 -2.81
CA THR A 83 2.02 -12.55 -2.95
C THR A 83 1.25 -11.26 -3.20
N CYS A 84 1.72 -10.09 -2.76
CA CYS A 84 1.04 -8.82 -3.06
C CYS A 84 1.11 -8.41 -4.55
N LEU A 85 2.03 -8.99 -5.32
CA LEU A 85 2.27 -8.61 -6.72
C LEU A 85 1.57 -9.50 -7.74
N VAL A 86 1.16 -10.71 -7.36
CA VAL A 86 0.68 -11.74 -8.31
C VAL A 86 -0.79 -11.59 -8.72
N GLY A 87 -1.56 -10.75 -8.04
CA GLY A 87 -3.01 -10.64 -8.25
C GLY A 87 -3.40 -10.34 -9.71
N LEU A 88 -2.73 -9.39 -10.35
CA LEU A 88 -2.99 -9.05 -11.76
C LEU A 88 -2.60 -10.19 -12.70
N SER A 89 -1.48 -10.87 -12.43
CA SER A 89 -1.01 -12.00 -13.24
C SER A 89 -1.99 -13.17 -13.24
N ILE A 90 -2.52 -13.51 -12.06
CA ILE A 90 -3.57 -14.53 -11.90
C ILE A 90 -4.80 -14.16 -12.75
N GLN A 91 -5.26 -12.91 -12.65
CA GLN A 91 -6.41 -12.44 -13.39
C GLN A 91 -6.20 -12.56 -14.91
N TYR A 92 -5.05 -12.12 -15.42
CA TYR A 92 -4.72 -12.21 -16.84
C TYR A 92 -4.69 -13.65 -17.34
N LEU A 93 -4.00 -14.55 -16.65
CA LEU A 93 -3.92 -15.95 -17.07
C LEU A 93 -5.31 -16.60 -17.11
N LEU A 94 -6.14 -16.36 -16.09
CA LEU A 94 -7.50 -16.93 -16.04
C LEU A 94 -8.41 -16.44 -17.17
N GLN A 95 -8.18 -15.25 -17.73
CA GLN A 95 -8.92 -14.74 -18.90
C GLN A 95 -8.61 -15.51 -20.19
N TYR A 96 -7.40 -16.06 -20.32
CA TYR A 96 -6.96 -16.75 -21.53
C TYR A 96 -7.13 -18.27 -21.46
N LEU A 97 -7.29 -18.83 -20.26
CA LEU A 97 -7.55 -20.25 -20.06
C LEU A 97 -9.06 -20.53 -20.18
N ASN A 98 -9.43 -21.49 -21.02
CA ASN A 98 -10.81 -21.97 -21.17
C ASN A 98 -11.00 -23.30 -20.41
N GLU A 99 -12.21 -23.88 -20.45
CA GLU A 99 -12.52 -25.12 -19.72
C GLU A 99 -11.69 -26.33 -20.20
N SER A 100 -11.22 -26.34 -21.45
CA SER A 100 -10.34 -27.41 -21.94
C SER A 100 -8.92 -27.33 -21.37
N GLU A 101 -8.47 -26.17 -20.89
CA GLU A 101 -7.16 -25.99 -20.24
C GLU A 101 -7.18 -26.35 -18.74
N ALA A 102 -7.84 -27.45 -18.38
CA ALA A 102 -8.03 -27.86 -16.98
C ALA A 102 -6.70 -28.07 -16.24
N GLU A 103 -5.67 -28.60 -16.91
CA GLU A 103 -4.35 -28.83 -16.33
C GLU A 103 -3.63 -27.52 -15.97
N LYS A 104 -3.60 -26.55 -16.90
CA LYS A 104 -3.03 -25.20 -16.64
C LYS A 104 -3.77 -24.47 -15.54
N ARG A 105 -5.09 -24.62 -15.46
CA ARG A 105 -5.90 -24.09 -14.35
C ARG A 105 -5.57 -24.74 -13.02
N ALA A 106 -5.39 -26.06 -13.00
CA ALA A 106 -4.99 -26.77 -11.80
C ALA A 106 -3.60 -26.32 -11.31
N ALA A 107 -2.67 -26.03 -12.21
CA ALA A 107 -1.35 -25.50 -11.86
C ALA A 107 -1.42 -24.11 -11.19
N LEU A 108 -2.42 -23.28 -11.51
CA LEU A 108 -2.63 -21.97 -10.88
C LEU A 108 -3.32 -22.05 -9.51
N ALA A 109 -4.02 -23.14 -9.21
CA ALA A 109 -4.84 -23.25 -8.00
C ALA A 109 -4.06 -22.98 -6.69
N PRO A 110 -2.81 -23.47 -6.51
CA PRO A 110 -2.02 -23.16 -5.31
C PRO A 110 -1.71 -21.66 -5.17
N ILE A 111 -1.42 -20.98 -6.28
CA ILE A 111 -1.10 -19.54 -6.31
C ILE A 111 -2.36 -18.73 -5.97
N VAL A 112 -3.49 -19.10 -6.56
CA VAL A 112 -4.80 -18.49 -6.26
C VAL A 112 -5.15 -18.65 -4.78
N ALA A 113 -4.96 -19.85 -4.21
CA ALA A 113 -5.24 -20.10 -2.80
C ALA A 113 -4.32 -19.27 -1.88
N LYS A 114 -3.02 -19.21 -2.19
CA LYS A 114 -2.03 -18.38 -1.47
C LYS A 114 -2.43 -16.91 -1.49
N HIS A 115 -2.76 -16.38 -2.67
CA HIS A 115 -3.20 -14.99 -2.84
C HIS A 115 -4.53 -14.69 -2.13
N GLY A 116 -5.51 -15.60 -2.20
CA GLY A 116 -6.78 -15.46 -1.51
C GLY A 116 -6.62 -15.39 0.00
N LYS A 117 -5.76 -16.24 0.57
CA LYS A 117 -5.43 -16.19 2.00
C LYS A 117 -4.74 -14.88 2.38
N TRP A 118 -3.78 -14.41 1.58
CA TRP A 118 -3.12 -13.12 1.83
C TRP A 118 -4.12 -11.97 1.83
N LEU A 119 -5.06 -11.93 0.88
CA LEU A 119 -6.12 -10.93 0.86
C LEU A 119 -7.03 -11.00 2.10
N GLU A 120 -7.35 -12.20 2.57
CA GLU A 120 -8.14 -12.39 3.80
C GLU A 120 -7.40 -11.85 5.03
N ASP A 121 -6.11 -12.16 5.15
CA ASP A 121 -5.24 -11.66 6.23
C ASP A 121 -5.13 -10.12 6.19
N GLU A 122 -4.98 -9.53 5.00
CA GLU A 122 -4.95 -8.07 4.82
C GLU A 122 -6.28 -7.41 5.19
N ILE A 123 -7.41 -7.96 4.74
CA ILE A 123 -8.75 -7.46 5.09
C ILE A 123 -8.98 -7.55 6.59
N GLN A 124 -8.61 -8.66 7.22
CA GLN A 124 -8.74 -8.83 8.66
C GLN A 124 -7.88 -7.83 9.44
N SER A 125 -6.69 -7.50 8.93
CA SER A 125 -5.84 -6.46 9.53
C SER A 125 -6.51 -5.08 9.48
N LEU A 126 -7.25 -4.79 8.41
CA LEU A 126 -7.98 -3.53 8.22
C LEU A 126 -9.30 -3.47 9.00
N ASP A 127 -9.88 -4.62 9.37
CA ASP A 127 -11.08 -4.70 10.22
C ASP A 127 -10.78 -4.38 11.70
N THR A 128 -9.52 -4.09 12.02
CA THR A 128 -9.18 -3.48 13.30
C THR A 128 -9.78 -2.08 13.38
N LYS A 129 -10.61 -1.83 14.41
CA LYS A 129 -11.22 -0.52 14.62
C LYS A 129 -10.11 0.54 14.70
N PHE A 130 -10.20 1.56 13.86
CA PHE A 130 -9.31 2.71 13.93
C PHE A 130 -9.27 3.27 15.37
N THR A 131 -8.07 3.44 15.93
CA THR A 131 -7.86 3.99 17.27
C THR A 131 -7.14 5.33 17.15
N TRP A 132 -7.60 6.33 17.90
CA TRP A 132 -6.85 7.57 18.10
C TRP A 132 -5.64 7.42 19.04
N GLU A 133 -5.52 6.25 19.69
CA GLU A 133 -4.41 5.93 20.58
C GLU A 133 -3.08 5.90 19.84
N MET A 134 -2.12 6.65 20.37
CA MET A 134 -0.71 6.67 19.98
C MET A 134 0.12 6.18 21.18
N PRO A 135 0.25 4.86 21.40
CA PRO A 135 0.81 4.30 22.65
C PRO A 135 2.24 4.75 22.95
N ASN A 136 3.00 5.04 21.90
CA ASN A 136 4.40 5.46 21.97
C ASN A 136 4.59 6.98 21.85
N ALA A 137 3.50 7.76 21.89
CA ALA A 137 3.53 9.22 21.79
C ALA A 137 4.45 9.81 22.86
N SER A 138 5.33 10.71 22.45
CA SER A 138 6.15 11.50 23.36
C SER A 138 6.41 12.89 22.81
N VAL A 139 6.48 13.87 23.71
CA VAL A 139 6.72 15.26 23.35
C VAL A 139 8.04 15.73 23.96
N SER A 140 8.87 16.39 23.15
CA SER A 140 10.19 16.85 23.60
C SER A 140 10.08 17.79 24.81
N ARG A 141 10.77 17.45 25.90
CA ARG A 141 10.69 18.17 27.18
C ARG A 141 11.53 19.44 27.17
N SER A 142 10.90 20.58 27.45
CA SER A 142 11.54 21.75 28.05
C SER A 142 11.25 21.74 29.55
N ASN A 143 12.17 22.24 30.36
CA ASN A 143 12.14 22.09 31.83
C ASN A 143 10.94 22.82 32.49
N GLU A 144 10.30 23.76 31.79
CA GLU A 144 9.25 24.65 32.32
C GLU A 144 7.83 24.11 32.11
N GLU A 145 7.64 23.03 31.35
CA GLU A 145 6.31 22.59 30.86
C GLU A 145 6.05 21.08 31.06
N THR A 146 6.83 20.44 31.94
CA THR A 146 6.79 18.99 32.18
C THR A 146 5.38 18.46 32.49
N GLU A 147 4.65 19.09 33.41
CA GLU A 147 3.28 18.64 33.79
C GLU A 147 2.27 18.74 32.64
N VAL A 148 2.42 19.73 31.75
CA VAL A 148 1.52 19.89 30.61
C VAL A 148 1.83 18.85 29.54
N ASN A 149 3.11 18.62 29.27
CA ASN A 149 3.57 17.60 28.34
C ASN A 149 3.13 16.20 28.78
N ASP A 150 3.19 15.90 30.08
CA ASP A 150 2.73 14.61 30.60
C ASP A 150 1.22 14.40 30.37
N LYS A 151 0.41 15.46 30.52
CA LYS A 151 -1.04 15.38 30.22
C LYS A 151 -1.34 15.28 28.72
N VAL A 152 -0.56 15.96 27.87
CA VAL A 152 -0.65 15.83 26.41
C VAL A 152 -0.28 14.40 25.99
N GLU A 153 0.81 13.84 26.50
CA GLU A 153 1.18 12.45 26.24
C GLU A 153 0.12 11.46 26.73
N ALA A 154 -0.45 11.66 27.92
CA ALA A 154 -1.50 10.80 28.46
C ALA A 154 -2.75 10.79 27.57
N PHE A 155 -3.15 11.94 27.05
CA PHE A 155 -4.25 12.04 26.08
C PHE A 155 -3.93 11.38 24.76
N LEU A 156 -2.75 11.62 24.18
CA LEU A 156 -2.35 11.00 22.92
C LEU A 156 -2.28 9.48 23.02
N ARG A 157 -1.93 8.95 24.20
CA ARG A 157 -1.95 7.50 24.47
C ARG A 157 -3.34 6.94 24.76
N GLY A 158 -4.35 7.81 24.91
CA GLY A 158 -5.75 7.44 25.17
C GLY A 158 -6.61 7.53 23.91
N GLY A 159 -7.83 6.99 23.99
CA GLY A 159 -8.77 6.94 22.85
C GLY A 159 -9.56 8.22 22.58
N GLU A 160 -9.26 9.31 23.29
CA GLU A 160 -9.99 10.58 23.16
C GLU A 160 -9.59 11.35 21.89
N VAL A 161 -10.55 12.02 21.26
CA VAL A 161 -10.33 12.72 19.96
C VAL A 161 -9.86 14.17 20.15
N SER A 162 -10.19 14.79 21.29
CA SER A 162 -9.77 16.16 21.60
C SER A 162 -9.56 16.37 23.09
N MET A 163 -8.73 17.34 23.44
CA MET A 163 -8.51 17.78 24.82
C MET A 163 -8.53 19.30 24.93
N THR A 164 -8.74 19.80 26.15
CA THR A 164 -8.55 21.23 26.45
C THR A 164 -7.47 21.40 27.51
N THR A 165 -6.71 22.49 27.41
CA THR A 165 -5.68 22.84 28.41
C THR A 165 -6.27 23.52 29.66
N LYS A 166 -7.60 23.58 29.79
CA LYS A 166 -8.30 24.11 30.97
C LYS A 166 -7.91 23.29 32.21
N GLY A 167 -7.48 23.97 33.28
CA GLY A 167 -6.98 23.30 34.50
C GLY A 167 -5.61 22.64 34.34
N VAL A 168 -4.96 22.81 33.19
CA VAL A 168 -3.59 22.35 32.91
C VAL A 168 -2.63 23.53 32.80
N LYS A 169 -3.03 24.58 32.06
CA LYS A 169 -2.30 25.82 31.92
C LYS A 169 -3.29 26.98 31.82
N SER A 170 -3.06 28.02 32.62
CA SER A 170 -3.76 29.30 32.49
C SER A 170 -2.93 30.28 31.66
N PHE A 171 -3.55 30.96 30.72
CA PHE A 171 -2.93 32.01 29.90
C PHE A 171 -3.52 33.36 30.30
N LYS A 172 -2.68 34.40 30.37
CA LYS A 172 -3.09 35.77 30.71
C LYS A 172 -3.88 36.41 29.58
N ASP A 173 -3.50 36.11 28.34
CA ASP A 173 -4.14 36.60 27.14
C ASP A 173 -4.06 35.59 26.00
N PHE A 174 -4.76 35.90 24.91
CA PHE A 174 -4.82 35.06 23.72
C PHE A 174 -3.45 34.93 23.02
N GLN A 175 -2.61 35.97 23.09
CA GLN A 175 -1.28 35.96 22.48
C GLN A 175 -0.36 34.96 23.21
N GLU A 176 -0.45 34.86 24.54
CA GLU A 176 0.26 33.87 25.33
C GLU A 176 -0.18 32.45 25.00
N ALA A 177 -1.48 32.22 24.78
CA ALA A 177 -2.00 30.93 24.34
C ALA A 177 -1.51 30.57 22.93
N GLN A 178 -1.46 31.52 21.99
CA GLN A 178 -0.90 31.31 20.65
C GLN A 178 0.59 30.98 20.71
N ASN A 179 1.36 31.75 21.48
CA ASN A 179 2.78 31.51 21.67
C ASN A 179 3.04 30.13 22.28
N PHE A 180 2.16 29.67 23.18
CA PHE A 180 2.21 28.32 23.74
C PHE A 180 1.92 27.24 22.70
N ALA A 181 0.86 27.39 21.90
CA ALA A 181 0.54 26.49 20.80
C ALA A 181 1.73 26.32 19.81
N SER A 182 2.39 27.42 19.45
CA SER A 182 3.56 27.41 18.56
C SER A 182 4.79 26.67 19.11
N LYS A 183 4.81 26.30 20.41
CA LYS A 183 5.92 25.53 21.00
C LYS A 183 5.91 24.05 20.61
N TYR A 184 4.82 23.56 20.00
CA TYR A 184 4.60 22.16 19.64
C TYR A 184 4.67 21.90 18.13
N PRO A 185 5.75 22.28 17.42
CA PRO A 185 5.86 21.98 16.00
C PRO A 185 6.14 20.47 15.79
N ARG A 186 5.89 19.96 14.58
CA ARG A 186 5.98 18.52 14.28
C ARG A 186 7.33 17.90 14.65
N GLU A 187 8.42 18.65 14.54
CA GLU A 187 9.78 18.18 14.83
C GLU A 187 9.99 17.81 16.31
N LYS A 188 9.14 18.30 17.21
CA LYS A 188 9.18 17.96 18.64
C LYS A 188 8.26 16.81 19.03
N GLN A 189 7.41 16.35 18.11
CA GLN A 189 6.44 15.28 18.30
C GLN A 189 7.10 13.96 17.86
N LYS A 190 7.28 13.03 18.79
CA LYS A 190 7.92 11.73 18.53
C LYS A 190 6.88 10.63 18.61
N ASN A 191 6.76 9.87 17.53
CA ASN A 191 5.76 8.79 17.38
C ASN A 191 4.32 9.25 17.61
N CYS A 192 4.04 10.53 17.36
CA CYS A 192 2.72 11.12 17.43
C CYS A 192 2.60 12.28 16.45
N SER A 193 1.37 12.62 16.09
CA SER A 193 1.06 13.86 15.39
C SER A 193 -0.19 14.48 15.99
N PHE A 194 -0.11 15.74 16.37
CA PHE A 194 -1.26 16.51 16.84
C PHE A 194 -1.13 17.98 16.48
N GLU A 195 -2.27 18.64 16.47
CA GLU A 195 -2.38 20.08 16.32
C GLU A 195 -2.84 20.68 17.65
N LEU A 196 -2.18 21.75 18.07
CA LEU A 196 -2.57 22.51 19.25
C LEU A 196 -2.88 23.93 18.80
N GLU A 197 -4.09 24.37 19.06
CA GLU A 197 -4.56 25.70 18.66
C GLU A 197 -4.99 26.50 19.88
N ALA A 198 -4.73 27.81 19.82
CA ALA A 198 -5.28 28.74 20.80
C ALA A 198 -6.72 29.08 20.40
N THR A 199 -7.67 28.72 21.26
CA THR A 199 -9.09 29.10 21.11
C THR A 199 -9.45 30.13 22.17
N ARG A 200 -10.29 31.11 21.81
CA ARG A 200 -10.92 31.98 22.80
C ARG A 200 -12.05 31.17 23.43
N ALA A 201 -12.12 31.17 24.76
CA ALA A 201 -13.32 30.66 25.39
C ALA A 201 -14.47 31.59 24.99
N ASP A 202 -15.42 31.09 24.21
CA ASP A 202 -16.70 31.74 24.12
C ASP A 202 -17.24 31.83 25.54
N VAL A 203 -17.56 33.04 25.98
CA VAL A 203 -18.40 33.21 27.16
C VAL A 203 -19.67 32.44 26.81
N GLU A 204 -19.97 31.37 27.55
CA GLU A 204 -21.29 30.74 27.51
C GLU A 204 -22.31 31.82 27.88
N VAL A 205 -22.78 32.54 26.86
CA VAL A 205 -24.08 33.18 26.93
C VAL A 205 -25.02 32.00 26.96
N VAL A 206 -25.58 31.73 28.14
CA VAL A 206 -26.74 30.87 28.30
C VAL A 206 -27.86 31.46 27.43
N HIS A 207 -27.89 31.08 26.16
CA HIS A 207 -29.14 31.01 25.42
C HIS A 207 -29.67 29.60 25.69
N GLN A 208 -30.57 29.54 26.68
CA GLN A 208 -31.62 28.54 26.60
C GLN A 208 -32.34 28.77 25.28
N ASP A 209 -32.10 27.93 24.28
CA ASP A 209 -33.10 27.68 23.24
C ASP A 209 -33.06 26.21 22.83
N SER A 210 -34.05 25.50 23.38
CA SER A 210 -34.80 24.38 22.85
C SER A 210 -34.10 23.34 21.95
N ARG A 211 -34.02 22.12 22.51
CA ARG A 211 -34.08 20.83 21.80
C ARG A 211 -35.07 20.86 20.62
N VAL A 212 -34.61 20.45 19.44
CA VAL A 212 -35.41 19.61 18.54
C VAL A 212 -34.52 18.49 18.03
N VAL A 213 -34.84 17.28 18.49
CA VAL A 213 -34.44 16.02 17.85
C VAL A 213 -35.37 15.82 16.66
N SER A 214 -34.81 15.58 15.49
CA SER A 214 -35.55 14.91 14.42
C SER A 214 -34.66 13.81 13.87
N ASP A 215 -34.87 12.60 14.40
CA ASP A 215 -34.63 11.38 13.65
C ASP A 215 -35.49 11.42 12.38
N ALA A 216 -34.89 11.07 11.25
CA ALA A 216 -35.62 10.62 10.09
C ALA A 216 -34.98 9.32 9.60
N ALA A 217 -35.84 8.31 9.55
CA ALA A 217 -35.64 6.91 9.21
C ALA A 217 -34.88 6.62 7.91
#